data_AF-A0A8W8N2F9-F1
#
_entry.id   AF-A0A8W8N2F9-F1
#
_cell.length_a   1.000
_cell.length_b   1.000
_cell.length_c   1.000
_cell.angle_alpha   90.00
_cell.angle_beta   90.00
_cell.angle_gamma   90.00
#
_symmetry.space_group_name_H-M   'P 1'
#
loop_
_entity.id
_entity.type
_entity.pdbx_description
1 polymer ?
#
loop_
_entity_poly.entity_id
_entity_poly.type
_entity_poly.pdbx_seq_one_letter_code
_entity_poly.pdbx_strand_id
1 'polypeptide(L)'
;MFGVPGCRVYGQQESTMLQQILQTMTVDPDLLSELSDEQKAILFVKIREEQVRRYNEFEKKNQNDRIPRKPKKGRKNVDFLLGKNGKEWVWVMGEHKHDRSIEEMIELEIQERALKEVEREIEEIR
;
A
#
# COMPACT_ATOMS: atom_id res chain seq x y z
N MET A 1 50.26 8.96 -38.26
CA MET A 1 49.10 8.04 -38.11
C MET A 1 48.19 8.62 -37.04
N PHE A 2 46.95 8.90 -37.43
CA PHE A 2 45.95 9.57 -36.60
C PHE A 2 45.41 8.62 -35.53
N GLY A 3 45.76 8.88 -34.26
CA GLY A 3 45.14 8.23 -33.10
C GLY A 3 43.97 9.09 -32.63
N VAL A 4 42.75 8.59 -32.84
CA VAL A 4 41.49 9.26 -32.53
C VAL A 4 41.42 9.61 -31.03
N PRO A 5 41.10 10.85 -30.63
CA PRO A 5 40.89 11.18 -29.23
C PRO A 5 39.62 10.46 -28.75
N GLY A 6 39.77 9.64 -27.72
CA GLY A 6 38.69 8.89 -27.10
C GLY A 6 37.49 9.79 -26.79
N CYS A 7 36.33 9.40 -27.32
CA CYS A 7 35.04 9.93 -26.92
C CYS A 7 34.94 9.81 -25.39
N ARG A 8 35.05 10.95 -24.71
CA ARG A 8 34.69 11.07 -23.30
C ARG A 8 33.19 10.80 -23.25
N VAL A 9 32.81 9.60 -22.84
CA VAL A 9 31.42 9.25 -22.56
C VAL A 9 30.98 10.21 -21.46
N TYR A 10 30.20 11.22 -21.80
CA TYR A 10 29.50 12.05 -20.82
C TYR A 10 28.40 11.17 -20.22
N GLY A 11 28.81 10.21 -19.38
CA GLY A 11 27.91 9.51 -18.48
C GLY A 11 27.48 10.50 -17.42
N GLN A 12 26.24 10.95 -17.54
CA GLN A 12 25.45 11.75 -16.61
C GLN A 12 26.06 11.79 -15.19
N GLN A 13 26.70 12.90 -14.84
CA GLN A 13 26.81 13.31 -13.45
C GLN A 13 25.40 13.72 -13.02
N GLU A 14 24.62 12.77 -12.52
CA GLU A 14 23.40 13.09 -11.77
C GLU A 14 23.81 14.03 -10.62
N SER A 15 23.10 15.14 -10.47
CA SER A 15 23.40 16.13 -9.44
C SER A 15 23.44 15.44 -8.07
N THR A 16 24.44 15.81 -7.26
CA THR A 16 24.70 15.25 -5.91
C THR A 16 23.44 15.17 -5.04
N MET A 17 22.47 16.06 -5.26
CA MET A 17 21.19 16.12 -4.57
C MET A 17 20.20 15.01 -4.96
N LEU A 18 20.02 14.70 -6.25
CA LEU A 18 19.07 13.67 -6.67
C LEU A 18 19.53 12.30 -6.19
N GLN A 19 20.83 12.03 -6.25
CA GLN A 19 21.40 10.78 -5.74
C GLN A 19 21.20 10.62 -4.23
N GLN A 20 21.35 11.70 -3.46
CA GLN A 20 21.07 11.70 -2.01
C GLN A 20 19.60 11.39 -1.71
N ILE A 21 18.67 11.97 -2.48
CA ILE A 21 17.23 11.67 -2.37
C ILE A 21 16.95 10.20 -2.70
N LEU A 22 17.49 9.69 -3.80
CA LEU A 22 17.28 8.29 -4.19
C LEU A 22 17.90 7.32 -3.20
N GLN A 23 19.01 7.69 -2.54
CA GLN A 23 19.62 6.90 -1.47
C GLN A 23 18.73 6.87 -0.22
N THR A 24 18.32 8.04 0.27
CA THR A 24 17.55 8.20 1.52
C THR A 24 16.07 7.86 1.37
N MET A 25 15.53 7.89 0.14
CA MET A 25 14.10 7.79 -0.17
C MET A 25 13.22 8.90 0.41
N THR A 26 13.82 10.03 0.78
CA THR A 26 13.13 11.14 1.43
C THR A 26 13.47 12.45 0.74
N VAL A 27 12.48 13.34 0.65
CA VAL A 27 12.61 14.68 0.06
C VAL A 27 12.05 15.69 1.06
N ASP A 28 12.75 16.80 1.24
CA ASP A 28 12.28 17.93 2.04
C ASP A 28 11.05 18.58 1.36
N PRO A 29 9.93 18.82 2.08
CA PRO A 29 8.73 19.43 1.51
C PRO A 29 8.97 20.82 0.91
N ASP A 30 9.86 21.63 1.50
CA ASP A 30 10.14 22.98 1.02
C ASP A 30 10.82 22.93 -0.35
N LEU A 31 11.85 22.08 -0.46
CA LEU A 31 12.53 21.76 -1.73
C LEU A 31 11.57 21.18 -2.77
N LEU A 32 10.69 20.27 -2.37
CA LEU A 32 9.73 19.67 -3.28
C LEU A 32 8.78 20.73 -3.84
N SER A 33 8.39 21.73 -3.04
CA SER A 33 7.48 22.80 -3.48
C SER A 33 8.09 23.70 -4.55
N GLU A 34 9.40 23.96 -4.46
CA GLU A 34 10.16 24.81 -5.38
C GLU A 34 10.41 24.18 -6.76
N LEU A 35 10.35 22.84 -6.86
CA LEU A 35 10.54 22.14 -8.13
C LEU A 35 9.40 22.41 -9.11
N SER A 36 9.73 22.51 -10.40
CA SER A 36 8.71 22.56 -11.45
C SER A 36 7.92 21.25 -11.53
N ASP A 37 6.71 21.29 -12.06
CA ASP A 37 5.86 20.09 -12.18
C ASP A 37 6.51 19.00 -13.02
N GLU A 38 7.28 19.38 -14.05
CA GLU A 38 8.07 18.45 -14.86
C GLU A 38 9.20 17.78 -14.05
N GLN A 39 9.93 18.56 -13.24
CA GLN A 39 10.97 18.03 -12.37
C GLN A 39 10.41 17.11 -11.28
N LYS A 40 9.26 17.46 -10.70
CA LYS A 40 8.52 16.60 -9.75
C LYS A 40 8.12 15.28 -10.39
N ALA A 41 7.56 15.32 -11.60
CA ALA A 41 7.17 14.11 -12.31
C ALA A 41 8.37 13.18 -12.55
N ILE A 42 9.49 13.72 -13.03
CA ILE A 42 10.74 12.95 -13.22
C ILE A 42 11.24 12.38 -11.89
N LEU A 43 11.24 13.19 -10.82
CA LEU A 43 11.66 12.76 -9.49
C LEU A 43 10.82 11.59 -8.96
N PHE A 44 9.49 11.67 -9.07
CA PHE A 44 8.60 10.59 -8.62
C PHE A 44 8.79 9.31 -9.41
N VAL A 45 8.99 9.39 -10.73
CA VAL A 45 9.32 8.22 -11.54
C VAL A 45 10.61 7.57 -11.05
N LYS A 46 11.67 8.36 -10.81
CA LYS A 46 12.97 7.85 -10.34
C LYS A 46 12.90 7.22 -8.96
N ILE A 47 12.21 7.86 -8.02
CA ILE A 47 11.96 7.31 -6.67
C ILE A 47 11.20 5.99 -6.79
N ARG A 48 10.18 5.93 -7.66
CA ARG A 48 9.38 4.72 -7.83
C ARG A 48 10.18 3.58 -8.43
N GLU A 49 10.98 3.83 -9.45
CA GLU A 49 11.90 2.86 -10.06
C GLU A 49 12.82 2.26 -8.99
N GLU A 50 13.42 3.11 -8.15
CA GLU A 50 14.34 2.67 -7.11
C GLU A 50 13.61 1.92 -5.98
N GLN A 51 12.39 2.31 -5.60
CA GLN A 51 11.55 1.54 -4.67
C GLN A 51 11.30 0.13 -5.18
N VAL A 52 10.89 0.01 -6.45
CA VAL A 52 10.61 -1.30 -7.07
C VAL A 52 11.89 -2.14 -7.16
N ARG A 53 13.03 -1.53 -7.52
CA ARG A 53 14.32 -2.22 -7.53
C ARG A 53 14.70 -2.76 -6.16
N ARG A 54 14.63 -1.93 -5.10
CA ARG A 54 14.91 -2.34 -3.71
C ARG A 54 13.96 -3.43 -3.22
N TYR A 55 12.67 -3.29 -3.53
CA TYR A 55 11.67 -4.29 -3.20
C TYR A 55 11.97 -5.63 -3.87
N ASN A 56 12.27 -5.63 -5.17
CA ASN A 56 12.60 -6.85 -5.92
C ASN A 56 13.89 -7.51 -5.43
N GLU A 57 14.90 -6.72 -5.04
CA GLU A 57 16.13 -7.23 -4.44
C GLU A 57 15.91 -7.82 -3.06
N PHE A 58 15.10 -7.16 -2.23
CA PHE A 58 14.67 -7.68 -0.95
C PHE A 58 13.90 -8.99 -1.13
N GLU A 59 12.95 -9.04 -2.06
CA GLU A 59 12.18 -10.24 -2.37
C GLU A 59 13.07 -11.39 -2.84
N LYS A 60 14.03 -11.15 -3.73
CA LYS A 60 14.99 -12.18 -4.17
C LYS A 60 15.86 -12.70 -3.02
N LYS A 61 16.34 -11.82 -2.15
CA LYS A 61 17.16 -12.20 -0.98
C LYS A 61 16.35 -12.96 0.06
N ASN A 62 15.10 -12.55 0.29
CA ASN A 62 14.22 -13.13 1.31
C ASN A 62 13.29 -14.22 0.74
N GLN A 63 13.48 -14.63 -0.51
CA GLN A 63 12.69 -15.69 -1.15
C GLN A 63 12.81 -17.01 -0.38
N ASN A 64 13.97 -17.26 0.24
CA ASN A 64 14.22 -18.42 1.11
C ASN A 64 13.81 -18.18 2.58
N ASP A 65 13.71 -16.92 3.03
CA ASP A 65 13.27 -16.56 4.39
C ASP A 65 11.75 -16.60 4.56
N ARG A 66 11.02 -16.82 3.45
CA ARG A 66 9.61 -17.22 3.44
C ARG A 66 9.37 -18.64 3.92
N ILE A 67 10.43 -19.44 4.11
CA ILE A 67 10.32 -20.70 4.87
C ILE A 67 9.86 -20.28 6.28
N PRO A 68 8.72 -20.80 6.78
CA PRO A 68 8.22 -20.42 8.08
C PRO A 68 9.31 -20.62 9.12
N ARG A 69 9.85 -19.53 9.67
CA ARG A 69 10.76 -19.61 10.81
C ARG A 69 10.02 -20.41 11.87
N LYS A 70 10.59 -21.55 12.28
CA LYS A 70 9.95 -22.44 13.27
C LYS A 70 9.41 -21.58 14.41
N PRO A 71 8.11 -21.65 14.72
CA PRO A 71 7.52 -20.75 15.70
C PRO A 71 8.27 -20.91 17.02
N LYS A 72 8.76 -19.78 17.56
CA LYS A 72 9.32 -19.78 18.92
C LYS A 72 8.21 -20.24 19.87
N LYS A 73 8.43 -21.36 20.54
CA LYS A 73 7.46 -21.99 21.45
C LYS A 73 6.94 -20.94 22.44
N GLY A 74 5.63 -20.69 22.45
CA GLY A 74 4.98 -19.78 23.40
C GLY A 74 4.59 -18.38 22.88
N ARG A 75 4.74 -18.07 21.59
CA ARG A 75 4.19 -16.84 21.00
C ARG A 75 2.87 -17.12 20.28
N LYS A 76 1.86 -16.29 20.51
CA LYS A 76 0.62 -16.27 19.73
C LYS A 76 0.98 -15.77 18.32
N ASN A 77 0.80 -16.61 17.32
CA ASN A 77 0.99 -16.23 15.91
C ASN A 77 -0.39 -16.12 15.26
N VAL A 78 -0.52 -15.18 14.33
CA VAL A 78 -1.71 -15.04 13.48
C VAL A 78 -1.37 -15.74 12.16
N ASP A 79 -2.01 -16.87 11.92
CA ASP A 79 -1.93 -17.58 10.65
C ASP A 79 -3.21 -17.29 9.85
N PHE A 80 -3.06 -16.88 8.59
CA PHE A 80 -4.20 -16.66 7.70
C PHE A 80 -4.75 -18.01 7.24
N LEU A 81 -6.07 -18.17 7.30
CA LEU A 81 -6.76 -19.31 6.68
C LEU A 81 -6.57 -19.24 5.16
N LEU A 82 -6.27 -20.39 4.55
CA LEU A 82 -6.15 -20.52 3.10
C LEU A 82 -7.40 -21.19 2.54
N GLY A 83 -7.92 -20.66 1.42
CA GLY A 83 -8.98 -21.26 0.65
C GLY A 83 -8.50 -22.47 -0.18
N LYS A 84 -9.44 -23.16 -0.86
CA LYS A 84 -9.15 -24.35 -1.68
C LYS A 84 -8.16 -24.09 -2.83
N ASN A 85 -8.02 -22.84 -3.24
CA ASN A 85 -7.10 -22.37 -4.28
C ASN A 85 -5.71 -22.02 -3.75
N GLY A 86 -5.44 -22.21 -2.46
CA GLY A 86 -4.17 -21.83 -1.82
C GLY A 86 -3.97 -20.31 -1.66
N LYS A 87 -5.00 -19.50 -1.93
CA LYS A 87 -5.02 -18.06 -1.62
C LYS A 87 -5.64 -17.83 -0.24
N GLU A 88 -5.44 -16.65 0.32
CA GLU A 88 -6.06 -16.22 1.58
C GLU A 88 -7.58 -16.37 1.52
N TRP A 89 -8.17 -16.94 2.57
CA TRP A 89 -9.61 -17.11 2.70
C TRP A 89 -10.26 -15.78 3.08
N VAL A 90 -11.21 -15.35 2.26
CA VAL A 90 -11.97 -14.11 2.45
C VAL A 90 -13.42 -14.49 2.70
N TRP A 91 -14.00 -13.96 3.77
CA TRP A 91 -15.45 -13.98 3.99
C TRP A 91 -16.02 -12.65 3.56
N VAL A 92 -16.91 -12.67 2.56
CA VAL A 92 -17.73 -11.53 2.18
C VAL A 92 -19.08 -11.62 2.90
N MET A 93 -19.36 -10.66 3.78
CA MET A 93 -20.65 -10.56 4.47
C MET A 93 -21.79 -10.50 3.45
N GLY A 94 -22.80 -11.37 3.60
CA GLY A 94 -23.99 -11.38 2.73
C GLY A 94 -23.89 -12.30 1.50
N GLU A 95 -22.75 -12.92 1.21
CA GLU A 95 -22.63 -13.93 0.14
C GLU A 95 -22.97 -15.35 0.61
N HIS A 96 -22.97 -15.59 1.93
CA HIS A 96 -23.31 -16.89 2.48
C HIS A 96 -24.84 -17.06 2.58
N LYS A 97 -25.33 -18.26 2.26
CA LYS A 97 -26.76 -18.66 2.22
C LYS A 97 -27.59 -18.37 3.49
N HIS A 98 -26.95 -18.04 4.61
CA HIS A 98 -27.59 -17.75 5.88
C HIS A 98 -27.25 -16.36 6.43
N ASP A 99 -26.46 -15.59 5.69
CA ASP A 99 -26.15 -14.21 6.04
C ASP A 99 -27.24 -13.32 5.46
N ARG A 100 -27.64 -12.29 6.22
CA ARG A 100 -28.48 -11.22 5.67
C ARG A 100 -27.69 -10.47 4.59
N SER A 101 -28.38 -10.06 3.54
CA SER A 101 -27.74 -9.23 2.51
C SER A 101 -27.33 -7.88 3.12
N ILE A 102 -26.36 -7.22 2.48
CA ILE A 102 -25.93 -5.88 2.92
C ILE A 102 -27.13 -4.91 2.83
N GLU A 103 -27.92 -5.01 1.78
CA GLU A 103 -29.11 -4.19 1.54
C GLU A 103 -30.17 -4.42 2.63
N GLU A 104 -30.45 -5.69 2.97
CA GLU A 104 -31.41 -6.06 4.02
C GLU A 104 -30.97 -5.50 5.38
N MET A 105 -29.67 -5.56 5.69
CA MET A 105 -29.13 -5.01 6.93
C MET A 105 -29.28 -3.50 7.02
N ILE A 106 -29.06 -2.79 5.91
CA ILE A 106 -29.24 -1.34 5.81
C ILE A 106 -30.72 -0.97 5.99
N GLU A 107 -31.64 -1.71 5.35
CA GLU A 107 -33.07 -1.45 5.46
C GLU A 107 -33.57 -1.62 6.90
N LEU A 108 -33.15 -2.68 7.59
CA LEU A 108 -33.45 -2.89 9.00
C LEU A 108 -32.93 -1.75 9.87
N GLU A 109 -31.72 -1.26 9.62
CA GLU A 109 -31.15 -0.14 10.36
C GLU A 109 -31.95 1.16 10.15
N ILE A 110 -32.41 1.42 8.93
CA ILE A 110 -33.26 2.57 8.63
C ILE A 110 -34.59 2.46 9.38
N GLN A 111 -35.22 1.28 9.36
CA GLN A 111 -36.49 1.03 10.06
C GLN A 111 -36.35 1.20 11.58
N GLU A 112 -35.30 0.64 12.18
CA GLU A 112 -35.04 0.81 13.62
C GLU A 112 -34.82 2.28 14.00
N ARG A 113 -34.13 3.06 13.15
CA ARG A 113 -33.95 4.49 13.38
C ARG A 113 -35.27 5.25 13.31
N ALA A 114 -36.10 4.95 12.32
CA ALA A 114 -37.42 5.57 12.18
C ALA A 114 -38.33 5.25 13.38
N LEU A 115 -38.32 4.00 13.87
CA LEU A 115 -39.09 3.61 15.05
C LEU A 115 -38.61 4.36 16.31
N LYS A 116 -37.31 4.45 16.53
CA LYS A 116 -36.74 5.21 17.65
C LYS A 116 -37.08 6.71 17.59
N GLU A 117 -37.18 7.27 16.39
CA GLU A 117 -37.57 8.67 16.20
C GLU A 117 -39.02 8.89 16.65
N VAL A 118 -39.93 8.02 16.20
CA VAL A 118 -41.35 8.05 16.59
C VAL A 118 -41.51 7.86 18.10
N GLU A 119 -40.75 6.95 18.72
CA GLU A 119 -40.78 6.76 20.18
C GLU A 119 -40.39 8.04 20.93
N ARG A 120 -39.34 8.73 20.49
CA ARG A 120 -38.93 10.02 21.08
C ARG A 120 -39.99 11.11 20.93
N GLU A 121 -40.57 11.25 19.74
CA GLU A 121 -41.62 12.25 19.50
C GLU A 121 -42.86 11.98 20.38
N ILE A 122 -43.23 10.71 20.57
CA ILE A 122 -44.32 10.32 21.48
C ILE A 122 -43.98 10.68 22.93
N GLU A 123 -42.74 10.44 23.37
CA GLU A 123 -42.27 10.81 24.71
C GLU A 123 -42.24 12.32 24.94
N GLU A 124 -41.90 13.12 23.92
CA GLU A 124 -41.88 14.58 24.01
C GLU A 124 -43.28 15.22 24.02
N ILE A 125 -44.25 14.58 23.37
CA ILE A 125 -45.66 15.02 23.35
C ILE A 125 -46.40 14.63 24.64
N ARG A 126 -45.92 13.63 25.38
CA ARG A 126 -46.54 13.07 26.58
C ARG A 126 -46.22 13.83 27.86
#